data_AF-A0A4V2LWC6-F1
#
_entry.id   AF-A0A4V2LWC6-F1
#
_cell.length_a   1.000
_cell.length_b   1.000
_cell.length_c   1.000
_cell.angle_alpha   90.00
_cell.angle_beta   90.00
_cell.angle_gamma   90.00
#
_symmetry.space_group_name_H-M   'P 1'
#
loop_
_entity.id
_entity.type
_entity.pdbx_description
1 polymer ?
#
loop_
_entity_poly.entity_id
_entity_poly.type
_entity_poly.pdbx_seq_one_letter_code
_entity_poly.pdbx_strand_id
1 'polypeptide(L)'
;MRGDLVRKLVARGLATGTAVLAFVVVALTGATTWGLGLSVIALAATVWERRVRPGADGVAETTLIAAGVLVGYARQLDAGFDPALAGTALILLGLVMFTGPLRGAGNLEVLAANLPVHTWAPQVAARLGDAVAGLLAVLALAALAGLPATVALVASLLVGAAAGAVAVELVRRRLRPGAGGSPMTRALRRQQPEFMLYFSAPPGSEYQATMWLPYLERIGRPFVVMLREPEALPAIAAATTAPVVYCPTLRSMDEVLVPSLRVAFYVNHGAKNNHCLRFTQLTHVQLHHGDSDKASSANPVSAIFDRIFVAGKAAIDRYARAGVQIPAEKFVVVGRPQVEAIEVRTGPVRGRPDPTVLYTPTWTGHHADADYCSLPMAETLLRRLLDRGATVILRPHPYTSQNPASARQLGRLHDLLAADRARTGRQHLFGAAATRLTLAESVNRADALVSDVSGVVSDWLYSGKPYAVTDTGADGDRFLERFPLATAGYVLRRDMADLDDVLTRLLDTDPLADARWATRRRYLGDFPAGAYAEAFLAAARRELDPAWAAPTPRIASDAPLSPAT
;
A
#
# COMPACT_ATOMS: atom_id res chain seq x y z
N MET A 1 17.94 2.80 -6.02
CA MET A 1 18.35 1.37 -5.92
C MET A 1 19.80 1.18 -5.50
N ARG A 2 20.82 1.81 -6.13
CA ARG A 2 22.24 1.63 -5.73
C ARG A 2 22.55 2.00 -4.27
N GLY A 3 22.02 3.12 -3.76
CA GLY A 3 22.26 3.56 -2.37
C GLY A 3 21.66 2.64 -1.30
N ASP A 4 20.51 2.00 -1.59
CA ASP A 4 19.87 1.07 -0.66
C ASP A 4 20.64 -0.26 -0.57
N LEU A 5 21.15 -0.74 -1.71
CA LEU A 5 22.01 -1.93 -1.74
C LEU A 5 23.32 -1.70 -0.98
N VAL A 6 23.99 -0.57 -1.20
CA VAL A 6 25.23 -0.21 -0.48
C VAL A 6 24.97 -0.15 1.02
N ARG A 7 23.88 0.53 1.45
CA ARG A 7 23.51 0.60 2.86
C ARG A 7 23.30 -0.78 3.49
N LYS A 8 22.63 -1.70 2.77
CA LYS A 8 22.41 -3.09 3.21
C LYS A 8 23.72 -3.88 3.33
N LEU A 9 24.64 -3.72 2.37
CA LEU A 9 25.95 -4.39 2.39
C LEU A 9 26.84 -3.86 3.52
N VAL A 10 26.89 -2.54 3.72
CA VAL A 10 27.63 -1.92 4.82
C VAL A 10 27.11 -2.40 6.17
N ALA A 11 25.78 -2.43 6.35
CA ALA A 11 25.18 -2.92 7.58
C ALA A 11 25.55 -4.38 7.88
N ARG A 12 25.50 -5.27 6.87
CA ARG A 12 25.93 -6.66 7.03
C ARG A 12 27.43 -6.77 7.34
N GLY A 13 28.26 -6.06 6.58
CA GLY A 13 29.72 -6.10 6.75
C GLY A 13 30.15 -5.63 8.14
N LEU A 14 29.54 -4.56 8.67
CA LEU A 14 29.79 -4.11 10.02
C LEU A 14 29.32 -5.15 11.05
N ALA A 15 28.09 -5.67 10.94
CA ALA A 15 27.56 -6.64 11.90
C ALA A 15 28.43 -7.91 11.97
N THR A 16 28.70 -8.54 10.82
CA THR A 16 29.51 -9.76 10.77
C THR A 16 30.98 -9.49 11.13
N GLY A 17 31.59 -8.44 10.57
CA GLY A 17 33.00 -8.13 10.79
C GLY A 17 33.31 -7.79 12.24
N THR A 18 32.47 -6.98 12.89
CA THR A 18 32.66 -6.63 14.31
C THR A 18 32.38 -7.81 15.24
N ALA A 19 31.41 -8.67 14.95
CA ALA A 19 31.14 -9.87 15.76
C ALA A 19 32.32 -10.86 15.72
N VAL A 20 32.89 -11.10 14.52
CA VAL A 20 34.09 -11.95 14.37
C VAL A 20 35.28 -11.34 15.10
N LEU A 21 35.53 -10.03 14.89
CA LEU A 21 36.64 -9.33 15.55
C LEU A 21 36.50 -9.37 17.08
N ALA A 22 35.30 -9.11 17.61
CA ALA A 22 35.01 -9.17 19.04
C ALA A 22 35.32 -10.55 19.61
N PHE A 23 34.82 -11.61 18.96
CA PHE A 23 35.06 -12.98 19.40
C PHE A 23 36.55 -13.35 19.36
N VAL A 24 37.26 -13.03 18.26
CA VAL A 24 38.68 -13.33 18.11
C VAL A 24 39.53 -12.63 19.17
N VAL A 25 39.26 -11.35 19.45
CA VAL A 25 39.96 -10.59 20.49
C VAL A 25 39.70 -11.18 21.87
N VAL A 26 38.43 -11.46 22.22
CA VAL A 26 38.17 -12.11 23.51
C VAL A 26 38.80 -13.49 23.55
N ALA A 27 38.61 -14.36 22.57
CA ALA A 27 39.01 -15.75 22.63
C ALA A 27 40.53 -15.95 22.57
N LEU A 28 41.26 -15.19 21.74
CA LEU A 28 42.64 -15.52 21.36
C LEU A 28 43.73 -14.61 21.95
N THR A 29 43.43 -13.38 22.39
CA THR A 29 44.49 -12.38 22.67
C THR A 29 44.66 -11.98 24.13
N GLY A 30 43.91 -12.59 25.07
CA GLY A 30 43.93 -12.21 26.49
C GLY A 30 43.29 -10.84 26.80
N ALA A 31 42.99 -10.02 25.79
CA ALA A 31 42.47 -8.66 25.90
C ALA A 31 40.95 -8.64 26.17
N THR A 32 40.52 -9.21 27.30
CA THR A 32 39.10 -9.41 27.65
C THR A 32 38.28 -8.12 27.63
N THR A 33 38.80 -7.03 28.21
CA THR A 33 38.11 -5.73 28.25
C THR A 33 37.83 -5.18 26.85
N TRP A 34 38.84 -5.24 25.96
CA TRP A 34 38.71 -4.77 24.58
C TRP A 34 37.72 -5.62 23.79
N GLY A 35 37.80 -6.94 23.93
CA GLY A 35 36.90 -7.84 23.22
C GLY A 35 35.44 -7.75 23.71
N LEU A 36 35.20 -7.53 25.01
CA LEU A 36 33.86 -7.27 25.54
C LEU A 36 33.32 -5.90 25.07
N GLY A 37 34.17 -4.87 25.02
CA GLY A 37 33.80 -3.57 24.43
C GLY A 37 33.42 -3.70 22.95
N LEU A 38 34.20 -4.46 22.17
CA LEU A 38 33.88 -4.77 20.77
C LEU A 38 32.58 -5.59 20.63
N SER A 39 32.26 -6.44 21.61
CA SER A 39 31.00 -7.20 21.62
C SER A 39 29.78 -6.27 21.72
N VAL A 40 29.86 -5.20 22.54
CA VAL A 40 28.80 -4.18 22.62
C VAL A 40 28.67 -3.42 21.29
N ILE A 41 29.77 -3.07 20.65
CA ILE A 41 29.78 -2.44 19.32
C ILE A 41 29.14 -3.37 18.27
N ALA A 42 29.49 -4.66 18.31
CA ALA A 42 28.94 -5.66 17.41
C ALA A 42 27.42 -5.81 17.58
N LEU A 43 26.91 -5.79 18.82
CA LEU A 43 25.47 -5.79 19.09
C LEU A 43 24.77 -4.57 18.50
N ALA A 44 25.36 -3.37 18.64
CA ALA A 44 24.82 -2.17 18.04
C ALA A 44 24.77 -2.27 16.51
N ALA A 45 25.81 -2.84 15.89
CA ALA A 45 25.86 -3.10 14.45
C ALA A 45 24.79 -4.13 14.01
N THR A 46 24.58 -5.22 14.77
CA THR A 46 23.53 -6.20 14.50
C THR A 46 22.12 -5.61 14.62
N VAL A 47 21.86 -4.76 15.64
CA VAL A 47 20.59 -4.04 15.79
C VAL A 47 20.37 -3.07 14.63
N TRP A 48 21.43 -2.38 14.19
CA TRP A 48 21.36 -1.50 13.03
C TRP A 48 21.06 -2.29 11.74
N GLU A 49 21.71 -3.44 11.53
CA GLU A 49 21.41 -4.32 10.40
C GLU A 49 19.93 -4.71 10.39
N ARG A 50 19.35 -5.13 11.53
CA ARG A 50 17.92 -5.47 11.60
C ARG A 50 17.00 -4.30 11.27
N ARG A 51 17.39 -3.06 11.55
CA ARG A 51 16.62 -1.88 11.13
C ARG A 51 16.69 -1.62 9.62
N VAL A 52 17.83 -1.93 9.00
CA VAL A 52 18.03 -1.78 7.54
C VAL A 52 17.48 -2.99 6.77
N ARG A 53 17.50 -4.17 7.37
CA ARG A 53 17.08 -5.48 6.85
C ARG A 53 16.25 -6.20 7.91
N PRO A 54 14.94 -5.90 8.04
CA PRO A 54 14.07 -6.51 9.05
C PRO A 54 14.01 -8.05 9.02
N GLY A 55 14.25 -8.65 7.85
CA GLY A 55 14.32 -10.11 7.66
C GLY A 55 15.72 -10.71 7.71
N ALA A 56 16.76 -9.97 8.11
CA ALA A 56 18.10 -10.52 8.21
C ALA A 56 18.19 -11.59 9.31
N ASP A 57 18.75 -12.74 8.96
CA ASP A 57 19.16 -13.74 9.93
C ASP A 57 20.53 -13.35 10.51
N GLY A 58 20.55 -13.13 11.83
CA GLY A 58 21.72 -12.72 12.60
C GLY A 58 22.20 -13.78 13.57
N VAL A 59 21.78 -15.05 13.38
CA VAL A 59 22.11 -16.16 14.27
C VAL A 59 23.62 -16.32 14.44
N ALA A 60 24.40 -16.28 13.36
CA ALA A 60 25.85 -16.44 13.43
C ALA A 60 26.53 -15.33 14.24
N GLU A 61 26.21 -14.07 13.95
CA GLU A 61 26.75 -12.90 14.64
C GLU A 61 26.39 -12.93 16.13
N THR A 62 25.12 -13.19 16.44
CA THR A 62 24.62 -13.26 17.81
C THR A 62 25.28 -14.41 18.58
N THR A 63 25.55 -15.53 17.93
CA THR A 63 26.24 -16.69 18.52
C THR A 63 27.70 -16.36 18.85
N LEU A 64 28.42 -15.72 17.93
CA LEU A 64 29.82 -15.29 18.16
C LEU A 64 29.93 -14.30 19.31
N ILE A 65 29.00 -13.33 19.37
CA ILE A 65 28.94 -12.36 20.47
C ILE A 65 28.63 -13.07 21.79
N ALA A 66 27.63 -13.97 21.82
CA ALA A 66 27.29 -14.74 23.02
C ALA A 66 28.49 -15.58 23.51
N ALA A 67 29.19 -16.25 22.60
CA ALA A 67 30.40 -17.00 22.91
C ALA A 67 31.51 -16.10 23.47
N GLY A 68 31.72 -14.92 22.87
CA GLY A 68 32.70 -13.94 23.36
C GLY A 68 32.38 -13.47 24.78
N VAL A 69 31.11 -13.15 25.06
CA VAL A 69 30.66 -12.77 26.42
C VAL A 69 30.90 -13.90 27.43
N LEU A 70 30.58 -15.15 27.07
CA LEU A 70 30.79 -16.32 27.91
C LEU A 70 32.28 -16.58 28.19
N VAL A 71 33.16 -16.40 27.20
CA VAL A 71 34.62 -16.48 27.40
C VAL A 71 35.11 -15.36 28.33
N GLY A 72 34.51 -14.17 28.24
CA GLY A 72 34.80 -13.07 29.15
C GLY A 72 34.51 -13.40 30.61
N TYR A 73 33.36 -14.05 30.88
CA TYR A 73 33.04 -14.60 32.19
C TYR A 73 33.98 -15.73 32.61
N ALA A 74 34.28 -16.67 31.70
CA ALA A 74 35.13 -17.82 32.00
C ALA A 74 36.53 -17.41 32.47
N ARG A 75 37.06 -16.29 31.97
CA ARG A 75 38.37 -15.75 32.38
C ARG A 75 38.40 -15.12 33.77
N GLN A 76 37.25 -14.89 34.40
CA GLN A 76 37.14 -14.32 35.74
C GLN A 76 37.05 -15.40 36.82
N LEU A 77 36.86 -16.65 36.41
CA LEU A 77 36.73 -17.78 37.32
C LEU A 77 38.12 -18.35 37.65
N ASP A 78 38.33 -18.69 38.91
CA ASP A 78 39.46 -19.54 39.30
C ASP A 78 39.25 -20.94 38.70
N ALA A 79 40.32 -21.53 38.15
CA ALA A 79 40.28 -22.71 37.29
C ALA A 79 39.25 -23.78 37.73
N GLY A 80 38.28 -24.08 36.87
CA GLY A 80 37.22 -25.05 37.17
C GLY A 80 35.97 -24.89 36.30
N PHE A 81 35.02 -25.81 36.47
CA PHE A 81 33.70 -25.77 35.83
C PHE A 81 32.73 -24.95 36.70
N ASP A 82 32.09 -23.93 36.11
CA ASP A 82 31.02 -23.17 36.77
C ASP A 82 29.64 -23.57 36.21
N PRO A 83 28.75 -24.14 37.04
CA PRO A 83 27.44 -24.61 36.58
C PRO A 83 26.51 -23.45 36.18
N ALA A 84 26.65 -22.26 36.75
CA ALA A 84 25.84 -21.10 36.37
C ALA A 84 26.22 -20.57 35.00
N LEU A 85 27.52 -20.56 34.67
CA LEU A 85 28.01 -20.20 33.35
C LEU A 85 27.61 -21.23 32.29
N ALA A 86 27.69 -22.52 32.61
CA ALA A 86 27.20 -23.59 31.73
C ALA A 86 25.69 -23.49 31.46
N GLY A 87 24.89 -23.24 32.51
CA GLY A 87 23.45 -22.98 32.38
C GLY A 87 23.14 -21.75 31.54
N THR A 88 23.89 -20.66 31.74
CA THR A 88 23.80 -19.43 30.94
C THR A 88 24.09 -19.73 29.47
N ALA A 89 25.13 -20.49 29.17
CA ALA A 89 25.50 -20.88 27.80
C ALA A 89 24.38 -21.67 27.10
N LEU A 90 23.78 -22.64 27.79
CA LEU A 90 22.67 -23.44 27.26
C LEU A 90 21.43 -22.57 26.96
N ILE A 91 21.08 -21.65 27.87
CA ILE A 91 19.92 -20.76 27.69
C ILE A 91 20.18 -19.79 26.54
N LEU A 92 21.37 -19.18 26.46
CA LEU A 92 21.73 -18.27 25.38
C LEU A 92 21.72 -19.00 24.03
N LEU A 93 22.29 -20.21 23.95
CA LEU A 93 22.24 -21.03 22.73
C LEU A 93 20.80 -21.28 22.31
N GLY A 94 19.94 -21.70 23.24
CA GLY A 94 18.50 -21.88 22.98
C GLY A 94 17.84 -20.59 22.48
N LEU A 95 18.06 -19.47 23.16
CA LEU A 95 17.52 -18.17 22.78
C LEU A 95 17.94 -17.78 21.36
N VAL A 96 19.23 -17.86 21.03
CA VAL A 96 19.72 -17.53 19.69
C VAL A 96 19.08 -18.44 18.64
N MET A 97 19.05 -19.76 18.87
CA MET A 97 18.47 -20.74 17.94
C MET A 97 16.96 -20.57 17.74
N PHE A 98 16.21 -20.23 18.79
CA PHE A 98 14.76 -20.11 18.71
C PHE A 98 14.26 -18.72 18.31
N THR A 99 15.10 -17.67 18.33
CA THR A 99 14.67 -16.31 17.93
C THR A 99 14.06 -16.26 16.52
N GLY A 100 14.75 -16.84 15.53
CA GLY A 100 14.28 -16.90 14.13
C GLY A 100 13.00 -17.72 13.98
N PRO A 101 12.97 -18.99 14.42
CA PRO A 101 11.77 -19.83 14.39
C PRO A 101 10.56 -19.23 15.13
N LEU A 102 10.74 -18.64 16.31
CA LEU A 102 9.64 -18.01 17.05
C LEU A 102 9.12 -16.76 16.35
N ARG A 103 10.01 -15.91 15.80
CA ARG A 103 9.59 -14.77 14.97
C ARG A 103 8.83 -15.25 13.75
N GLY A 104 9.35 -16.24 13.03
CA GLY A 104 8.69 -16.85 11.88
C GLY A 104 7.32 -17.42 12.24
N ALA A 105 7.21 -18.10 13.39
CA ALA A 105 5.94 -18.61 13.88
C ALA A 105 4.95 -17.50 14.22
N GLY A 106 5.40 -16.42 14.88
CA GLY A 106 4.60 -15.24 15.19
C GLY A 106 4.15 -14.46 13.95
N ASN A 107 4.98 -14.39 12.90
CA ASN A 107 4.62 -13.75 11.63
C ASN A 107 3.52 -14.49 10.85
N LEU A 108 3.24 -15.74 11.21
CA LEU A 108 2.15 -16.55 10.65
C LEU A 108 0.85 -16.42 11.46
N GLU A 109 0.85 -15.68 12.55
CA GLU A 109 -0.35 -15.45 13.36
C GLU A 109 -1.20 -14.32 12.80
N VAL A 110 -2.51 -14.43 13.03
CA VAL A 110 -3.48 -13.39 12.66
C VAL A 110 -3.29 -12.17 13.55
N LEU A 111 -3.24 -10.99 12.94
CA LEU A 111 -3.23 -9.71 13.65
C LEU A 111 -4.55 -8.99 13.41
N ALA A 112 -5.06 -8.31 14.43
CA ALA A 112 -6.28 -7.52 14.35
C ALA A 112 -6.05 -6.10 14.85
N ALA A 113 -6.77 -5.16 14.25
CA ALA A 113 -7.00 -3.82 14.76
C ALA A 113 -8.51 -3.55 14.76
N ASN A 114 -8.96 -2.63 15.61
CA ASN A 114 -10.38 -2.27 15.78
C ASN A 114 -11.30 -3.48 16.11
N LEU A 115 -10.72 -4.51 16.71
CA LEU A 115 -11.42 -5.72 17.16
C LEU A 115 -10.88 -6.10 18.54
N PRO A 116 -11.72 -6.45 19.53
CA PRO A 116 -11.29 -6.74 20.90
C PRO A 116 -10.64 -8.13 21.01
N VAL A 117 -9.54 -8.34 20.29
CA VAL A 117 -8.73 -9.57 20.29
C VAL A 117 -7.28 -9.16 20.51
N HIS A 118 -6.75 -9.47 21.69
CA HIS A 118 -5.36 -9.17 22.02
C HIS A 118 -4.46 -10.39 21.75
N THR A 119 -3.40 -10.18 20.96
CA THR A 119 -2.38 -11.19 20.66
C THR A 119 -0.99 -10.68 21.06
N TRP A 120 -0.59 -11.00 22.29
CA TRP A 120 0.70 -10.57 22.84
C TRP A 120 1.88 -11.38 22.27
N ALA A 121 1.69 -12.69 22.01
CA ALA A 121 2.78 -13.59 21.62
C ALA A 121 3.47 -13.17 20.30
N PRO A 122 2.77 -12.81 19.21
CA PRO A 122 3.42 -12.30 17.99
C PRO A 122 4.20 -11.00 18.22
N GLN A 123 3.68 -10.11 19.06
CA GLN A 123 4.31 -8.82 19.36
C GLN A 123 5.63 -9.02 20.12
N VAL A 124 5.64 -9.94 21.09
CA VAL A 124 6.87 -10.31 21.81
C VAL A 124 7.84 -11.07 20.91
N ALA A 125 7.36 -12.01 20.09
CA ALA A 125 8.19 -12.77 19.15
C ALA A 125 8.92 -11.85 18.14
N ALA A 126 8.25 -10.80 17.65
CA ALA A 126 8.86 -9.81 16.77
C ALA A 126 10.04 -9.08 17.42
N ARG A 127 9.96 -8.83 18.73
CA ARG A 127 10.98 -8.11 19.52
C ARG A 127 12.04 -9.00 20.18
N LEU A 128 11.87 -10.32 20.12
CA LEU A 128 12.76 -11.26 20.83
C LEU A 128 14.23 -11.11 20.45
N GLY A 129 14.54 -10.87 19.17
CA GLY A 129 15.93 -10.62 18.75
C GLY A 129 16.55 -9.36 19.34
N ASP A 130 15.75 -8.30 19.56
CA ASP A 130 16.21 -7.08 20.23
C ASP A 130 16.37 -7.31 21.72
N ALA A 131 15.48 -8.09 22.34
CA ALA A 131 15.60 -8.50 23.73
C ALA A 131 16.86 -9.35 23.98
N VAL A 132 17.20 -10.29 23.09
CA VAL A 132 18.42 -11.10 23.16
C VAL A 132 19.67 -10.22 22.98
N ALA A 133 19.65 -9.26 22.05
CA ALA A 133 20.76 -8.33 21.89
C ALA A 133 20.95 -7.44 23.14
N GLY A 134 19.85 -6.97 23.73
CA GLY A 134 19.86 -6.22 24.98
C GLY A 134 20.40 -7.05 26.15
N LEU A 135 19.98 -8.31 26.26
CA LEU A 135 20.51 -9.27 27.23
C LEU A 135 22.03 -9.41 27.08
N LEU A 136 22.52 -9.70 25.86
CA LEU A 136 23.95 -9.85 25.61
C LEU A 136 24.75 -8.58 25.94
N ALA A 137 24.20 -7.39 25.71
CA ALA A 137 24.84 -6.14 26.11
C ALA A 137 24.93 -6.02 27.63
N VAL A 138 23.85 -6.33 28.35
CA VAL A 138 23.82 -6.35 29.83
C VAL A 138 24.84 -7.37 30.36
N LEU A 139 24.91 -8.57 29.77
CA LEU A 139 25.87 -9.59 30.17
C LEU A 139 27.32 -9.18 29.89
N ALA A 140 27.59 -8.53 28.75
CA ALA A 140 28.92 -8.00 28.43
C ALA A 140 29.36 -6.92 29.44
N LEU A 141 28.45 -6.02 29.82
CA LEU A 141 28.70 -4.98 30.82
C LEU A 141 28.87 -5.57 32.23
N ALA A 142 28.06 -6.57 32.59
CA ALA A 142 28.17 -7.28 33.85
C ALA A 142 29.50 -8.03 33.97
N ALA A 143 29.97 -8.66 32.89
CA ALA A 143 31.31 -9.24 32.82
C ALA A 143 32.38 -8.14 32.98
N LEU A 144 32.27 -7.00 32.27
CA LEU A 144 33.23 -5.89 32.43
C LEU A 144 33.29 -5.35 33.87
N ALA A 145 32.17 -5.38 34.59
CA ALA A 145 32.08 -4.96 35.99
C ALA A 145 32.50 -6.05 37.00
N GLY A 146 32.89 -7.25 36.54
CA GLY A 146 33.28 -8.37 37.41
C GLY A 146 32.12 -8.96 38.22
N LEU A 147 30.88 -8.85 37.73
CA LEU A 147 29.73 -9.46 38.40
C LEU A 147 29.76 -10.99 38.26
N PRO A 148 29.25 -11.75 39.25
CA PRO A 148 29.32 -13.21 39.23
C PRO A 148 28.41 -13.82 38.14
N ALA A 149 28.77 -15.02 37.68
CA ALA A 149 28.02 -15.77 36.66
C ALA A 149 26.55 -16.06 37.05
N THR A 150 26.23 -16.04 38.35
CA THR A 150 24.84 -16.16 38.84
C THR A 150 23.94 -15.03 38.37
N VAL A 151 24.45 -13.79 38.27
CA VAL A 151 23.71 -12.65 37.71
C VAL A 151 23.41 -12.89 36.23
N ALA A 152 24.38 -13.44 35.50
CA ALA A 152 24.21 -13.77 34.08
C ALA A 152 23.15 -14.86 33.87
N LEU A 153 23.15 -15.88 34.75
CA LEU A 153 22.16 -16.95 34.74
C LEU A 153 20.75 -16.41 35.01
N VAL A 154 20.57 -15.58 36.05
CA VAL A 154 19.25 -15.00 36.38
C VAL A 154 18.73 -14.14 35.23
N ALA A 155 19.56 -13.26 34.67
CA ALA A 155 19.16 -12.42 33.54
C ALA A 155 18.76 -13.26 32.31
N SER A 156 19.53 -14.33 32.03
CA SER A 156 19.24 -15.24 30.91
C SER A 156 17.97 -16.06 31.14
N LEU A 157 17.74 -16.53 32.37
CA LEU A 157 16.51 -17.24 32.76
C LEU A 157 15.26 -16.37 32.59
N LEU A 158 15.31 -15.08 32.93
CA LEU A 158 14.17 -14.17 32.76
C LEU A 158 13.76 -14.04 31.29
N VAL A 159 14.74 -13.81 30.40
CA VAL A 159 14.49 -13.71 28.96
C VAL A 159 14.10 -15.07 28.37
N GLY A 160 14.75 -16.14 28.81
CA GLY A 160 14.45 -17.53 28.45
C GLY A 160 13.03 -17.95 28.81
N ALA A 161 12.57 -17.61 30.03
CA ALA A 161 11.21 -17.88 30.48
C ALA A 161 10.17 -17.11 29.66
N ALA A 162 10.42 -15.84 29.35
CA ALA A 162 9.54 -15.05 28.48
C ALA A 162 9.45 -15.65 27.06
N ALA A 163 10.60 -16.03 26.47
CA ALA A 163 10.65 -16.69 25.17
C ALA A 163 9.93 -18.06 25.19
N GLY A 164 10.12 -18.84 26.26
CA GLY A 164 9.44 -20.11 26.49
C GLY A 164 7.92 -19.95 26.61
N ALA A 165 7.45 -18.91 27.32
CA ALA A 165 6.03 -18.61 27.41
C ALA A 165 5.42 -18.27 26.04
N VAL A 166 6.12 -17.48 25.21
CA VAL A 166 5.72 -17.19 23.83
C VAL A 166 5.66 -18.49 23.00
N ALA A 167 6.69 -19.34 23.09
CA ALA A 167 6.76 -20.60 22.37
C ALA A 167 5.59 -21.52 22.73
N VAL A 168 5.30 -21.67 24.03
CA VAL A 168 4.19 -22.48 24.53
C VAL A 168 2.85 -21.93 24.04
N GLU A 169 2.64 -20.62 24.07
CA GLU A 169 1.41 -19.99 23.57
C GLU A 169 1.21 -20.23 22.07
N LEU A 170 2.25 -20.01 21.25
CA LEU A 170 2.18 -20.26 19.80
C LEU A 170 1.93 -21.74 19.48
N VAL A 171 2.58 -22.66 20.19
CA VAL A 171 2.37 -24.11 20.03
C VAL A 171 0.95 -24.51 20.45
N ARG A 172 0.46 -24.01 21.59
CA ARG A 172 -0.91 -24.28 22.06
C ARG A 172 -1.96 -23.86 21.04
N ARG A 173 -1.81 -22.67 20.44
CA ARG A 173 -2.71 -22.17 19.39
C ARG A 173 -2.74 -23.07 18.16
N ARG A 174 -1.58 -23.60 17.76
CA ARG A 174 -1.46 -24.45 16.57
C ARG A 174 -1.98 -25.87 16.78
N LEU A 175 -1.73 -26.45 17.96
CA LEU A 175 -2.05 -27.86 18.23
C LEU A 175 -3.44 -28.07 18.83
N ARG A 176 -4.01 -27.07 19.51
CA ARG A 176 -5.32 -27.18 20.17
C ARG A 176 -6.25 -26.04 19.74
N PRO A 177 -6.72 -26.05 18.48
CA PRO A 177 -7.80 -25.13 18.08
C PRO A 177 -9.03 -25.44 18.95
N GLY A 178 -9.49 -24.44 19.72
CA GLY A 178 -10.64 -24.62 20.62
C GLY A 178 -11.90 -25.00 19.85
N ALA A 179 -12.78 -25.80 20.46
CA ALA A 179 -14.01 -26.32 19.84
C ALA A 179 -14.94 -25.22 19.27
N GLY A 180 -14.79 -23.96 19.72
CA GLY A 180 -15.53 -22.79 19.22
C GLY A 180 -14.79 -21.91 18.20
N GLY A 181 -13.71 -22.40 17.58
CA GLY A 181 -12.85 -21.63 16.67
C GLY A 181 -11.77 -20.81 17.40
N SER A 182 -10.99 -20.00 16.66
CA SER A 182 -9.98 -19.13 17.28
C SER A 182 -10.64 -17.93 17.99
N PRO A 183 -9.94 -17.21 18.89
CA PRO A 183 -10.45 -15.96 19.46
C PRO A 183 -10.92 -14.96 18.40
N MET A 184 -10.23 -14.93 17.26
CA MET A 184 -10.58 -14.15 16.07
C MET A 184 -11.95 -14.55 15.53
N THR A 185 -12.14 -15.84 15.24
CA THR A 185 -13.42 -16.37 14.75
C THR A 185 -14.58 -16.04 15.69
N ARG A 186 -14.39 -16.18 17.01
CA ARG A 186 -15.42 -15.84 17.99
C ARG A 186 -15.76 -14.36 18.02
N ALA A 187 -14.77 -13.48 17.96
CA ALA A 187 -14.99 -12.04 17.94
C ALA A 187 -15.75 -11.60 16.69
N LEU A 188 -15.38 -12.12 15.51
CA LEU A 188 -16.08 -11.84 14.26
C LEU A 188 -17.50 -12.42 14.23
N ARG A 189 -17.69 -13.64 14.76
CA ARG A 189 -19.04 -14.21 14.93
C ARG A 189 -19.92 -13.39 15.87
N ARG A 190 -19.36 -12.65 16.82
CA ARG A 190 -20.15 -11.72 17.65
C ARG A 190 -20.53 -10.45 16.91
N GLN A 191 -19.66 -9.95 16.04
CA GLN A 191 -19.93 -8.76 15.24
C GLN A 191 -20.83 -9.02 14.04
N GLN A 192 -20.92 -10.26 13.56
CA GLN A 192 -21.74 -10.66 12.42
C GLN A 192 -21.52 -9.76 11.18
N PRO A 193 -20.27 -9.56 10.70
CA PRO A 193 -20.03 -8.81 9.47
C PRO A 193 -20.76 -9.46 8.30
N GLU A 194 -21.45 -8.65 7.50
CA GLU A 194 -22.22 -9.08 6.34
C GLU A 194 -21.42 -9.02 5.05
N PHE A 195 -20.40 -8.16 5.02
CA PHE A 195 -19.46 -8.11 3.91
C PHE A 195 -18.04 -7.88 4.37
N MET A 196 -17.12 -8.07 3.43
CA MET A 196 -15.72 -7.72 3.63
C MET A 196 -15.16 -6.85 2.52
N LEU A 197 -14.19 -6.01 2.88
CA LEU A 197 -13.25 -5.45 1.92
C LEU A 197 -11.99 -6.32 1.95
N TYR A 198 -11.68 -6.99 0.84
CA TYR A 198 -10.43 -7.73 0.69
C TYR A 198 -9.36 -6.84 0.06
N PHE A 199 -8.19 -6.76 0.70
CA PHE A 199 -7.09 -5.95 0.19
C PHE A 199 -5.72 -6.62 0.30
N SER A 200 -5.00 -6.60 -0.83
CA SER A 200 -3.62 -7.00 -0.96
C SER A 200 -2.97 -6.18 -2.06
N ALA A 201 -1.91 -5.45 -1.71
CA ALA A 201 -1.13 -4.66 -2.64
C ALA A 201 0.24 -4.32 -2.01
N PRO A 202 1.27 -4.00 -2.82
CA PRO A 202 2.54 -3.54 -2.29
C PRO A 202 2.40 -2.27 -1.42
N PRO A 203 3.33 -2.04 -0.48
CA PRO A 203 3.34 -0.83 0.36
C PRO A 203 3.23 0.46 -0.46
N GLY A 204 2.47 1.43 0.03
CA GLY A 204 2.17 2.68 -0.68
C GLY A 204 0.94 2.63 -1.59
N SER A 205 0.21 1.51 -1.61
CA SER A 205 -1.03 1.34 -2.38
C SER A 205 -2.30 1.46 -1.53
N GLU A 206 -2.17 1.84 -0.25
CA GLU A 206 -3.26 1.84 0.74
C GLU A 206 -4.40 2.77 0.33
N TYR A 207 -4.11 3.82 -0.45
CA TYR A 207 -5.09 4.75 -1.00
C TYR A 207 -6.21 4.05 -1.79
N GLN A 208 -5.91 2.90 -2.42
CA GLN A 208 -6.90 2.12 -3.19
C GLN A 208 -8.03 1.62 -2.29
N ALA A 209 -7.74 1.28 -1.03
CA ALA A 209 -8.72 0.85 -0.07
C ALA A 209 -9.30 2.05 0.71
N THR A 210 -8.46 2.97 1.19
CA THR A 210 -8.93 4.08 2.04
C THR A 210 -9.90 5.02 1.35
N MET A 211 -9.82 5.18 0.02
CA MET A 211 -10.79 5.96 -0.76
C MET A 211 -12.21 5.36 -0.79
N TRP A 212 -12.37 4.08 -0.44
CA TRP A 212 -13.65 3.38 -0.40
C TRP A 212 -14.21 3.23 1.02
N LEU A 213 -13.36 3.22 2.05
CA LEU A 213 -13.77 3.00 3.44
C LEU A 213 -14.93 3.91 3.89
N PRO A 214 -14.93 5.25 3.64
CA PRO A 214 -16.05 6.11 4.04
C PRO A 214 -17.38 5.72 3.39
N TYR A 215 -17.35 5.20 2.16
CA TYR A 215 -18.55 4.77 1.43
C TYR A 215 -19.01 3.39 1.88
N LEU A 216 -18.08 2.50 2.22
CA LEU A 216 -18.41 1.19 2.81
C LEU A 216 -19.05 1.36 4.19
N GLU A 217 -18.57 2.32 5.01
CA GLU A 217 -19.20 2.66 6.30
C GLU A 217 -20.64 3.19 6.11
N ARG A 218 -20.88 4.02 5.08
CA ARG A 218 -22.20 4.55 4.71
C ARG A 218 -23.18 3.49 4.17
N ILE A 219 -22.73 2.29 3.82
CA ILE A 219 -23.65 1.18 3.49
C ILE A 219 -24.57 0.91 4.69
N GLY A 220 -24.07 1.11 5.92
CA GLY A 220 -24.84 0.97 7.15
C GLY A 220 -25.02 -0.48 7.59
N ARG A 221 -24.13 -1.38 7.16
CA ARG A 221 -24.11 -2.80 7.53
C ARG A 221 -22.74 -3.16 8.14
N PRO A 222 -22.67 -4.04 9.15
CA PRO A 222 -21.40 -4.45 9.73
C PRO A 222 -20.47 -5.08 8.70
N PHE A 223 -19.19 -4.73 8.71
CA PHE A 223 -18.20 -5.29 7.79
C PHE A 223 -16.83 -5.47 8.43
N VAL A 224 -15.96 -6.19 7.74
CA VAL A 224 -14.56 -6.42 8.14
C VAL A 224 -13.63 -6.12 6.97
N VAL A 225 -12.44 -5.59 7.25
CA VAL A 225 -11.38 -5.46 6.24
C VAL A 225 -10.39 -6.60 6.42
N MET A 226 -10.19 -7.41 5.37
CA MET A 226 -9.22 -8.49 5.36
C MET A 226 -7.97 -8.08 4.58
N LEU A 227 -6.81 -8.14 5.22
CA LEU A 227 -5.52 -7.77 4.65
C LEU A 227 -4.62 -8.99 4.41
N ARG A 228 -3.83 -8.98 3.35
CA ARG A 228 -2.77 -9.98 3.10
C ARG A 228 -1.34 -9.49 3.23
N GLU A 229 -1.13 -8.18 3.28
CA GLU A 229 0.17 -7.58 3.55
C GLU A 229 0.15 -6.91 4.93
N PRO A 230 1.12 -7.18 5.82
CA PRO A 230 1.13 -6.63 7.18
C PRO A 230 1.34 -5.11 7.19
N GLU A 231 2.02 -4.55 6.18
CA GLU A 231 2.34 -3.12 6.08
C GLU A 231 1.10 -2.24 5.94
N ALA A 232 0.02 -2.77 5.35
CA ALA A 232 -1.23 -2.04 5.19
C ALA A 232 -2.01 -1.90 6.52
N LEU A 233 -1.76 -2.75 7.51
CA LEU A 233 -2.57 -2.82 8.74
C LEU A 233 -2.67 -1.48 9.48
N PRO A 234 -1.57 -0.75 9.78
CA PRO A 234 -1.66 0.50 10.53
C PRO A 234 -2.42 1.59 9.78
N ALA A 235 -2.15 1.74 8.47
CA ALA A 235 -2.76 2.78 7.64
C ALA A 235 -4.26 2.54 7.43
N ILE A 236 -4.66 1.29 7.17
CA ILE A 236 -6.07 0.93 7.01
C ILE A 236 -6.82 1.01 8.34
N ALA A 237 -6.23 0.53 9.44
CA ALA A 237 -6.84 0.61 10.77
C ALA A 237 -7.09 2.05 11.23
N ALA A 238 -6.21 2.99 10.87
CA ALA A 238 -6.39 4.41 11.16
C ALA A 238 -7.48 5.08 10.32
N ALA A 239 -7.90 4.46 9.20
CA ALA A 239 -8.82 5.04 8.23
C ALA A 239 -10.27 4.54 8.35
N THR A 240 -10.55 3.63 9.30
CA THR A 240 -11.91 3.12 9.55
C THR A 240 -12.09 2.73 11.02
N THR A 241 -13.33 2.66 11.45
CA THR A 241 -13.70 2.09 12.77
C THR A 241 -14.02 0.59 12.69
N ALA A 242 -14.18 0.04 11.49
CA ALA A 242 -14.47 -1.38 11.29
C ALA A 242 -13.26 -2.27 11.68
N PRO A 243 -13.49 -3.53 12.07
CA PRO A 243 -12.42 -4.51 12.27
C PRO A 243 -11.51 -4.62 11.06
N VAL A 244 -10.20 -4.61 11.29
CA VAL A 244 -9.17 -4.85 10.27
C VAL A 244 -8.34 -6.05 10.68
N VAL A 245 -8.31 -7.09 9.84
CA VAL A 245 -7.68 -8.37 10.16
C VAL A 245 -6.64 -8.73 9.11
N TYR A 246 -5.39 -8.85 9.54
CA TYR A 246 -4.28 -9.34 8.72
C TYR A 246 -4.22 -10.87 8.76
N CYS A 247 -4.32 -11.48 7.58
CA CYS A 247 -4.30 -12.93 7.37
C CYS A 247 -3.03 -13.33 6.60
N PRO A 248 -1.96 -13.79 7.28
CA PRO A 248 -0.72 -14.18 6.59
C PRO A 248 -0.89 -15.42 5.68
N THR A 249 -1.74 -16.36 6.06
CA THR A 249 -1.91 -17.67 5.41
C THR A 249 -3.34 -17.90 4.90
N LEU A 250 -3.54 -18.90 4.04
CA LEU A 250 -4.89 -19.30 3.63
C LEU A 250 -5.72 -19.82 4.81
N ARG A 251 -5.09 -20.57 5.71
CA ARG A 251 -5.71 -21.04 6.96
C ARG A 251 -6.23 -19.89 7.82
N SER A 252 -5.43 -18.81 7.95
CA SER A 252 -5.90 -17.63 8.69
C SER A 252 -7.07 -16.93 8.02
N MET A 253 -7.20 -17.01 6.69
CA MET A 253 -8.40 -16.50 6.03
C MET A 253 -9.61 -17.32 6.43
N ASP A 254 -9.51 -18.66 6.42
CA ASP A 254 -10.59 -19.57 6.85
C ASP A 254 -11.11 -19.23 8.26
N GLU A 255 -10.24 -18.80 9.18
CA GLU A 255 -10.63 -18.38 10.53
C GLU A 255 -11.46 -17.10 10.58
N VAL A 256 -11.30 -16.22 9.59
CA VAL A 256 -11.99 -14.93 9.49
C VAL A 256 -13.32 -15.06 8.74
N LEU A 257 -13.53 -16.14 7.97
CA LEU A 257 -14.85 -16.39 7.41
C LEU A 257 -15.83 -16.84 8.47
N VAL A 258 -16.88 -16.06 8.60
CA VAL A 258 -18.01 -16.31 9.49
C VAL A 258 -19.28 -16.44 8.67
N PRO A 259 -20.29 -17.21 9.14
CA PRO A 259 -21.49 -17.50 8.36
C PRO A 259 -22.32 -16.28 7.93
N SER A 260 -22.15 -15.13 8.59
CA SER A 260 -22.85 -13.89 8.25
C SER A 260 -22.33 -13.22 6.97
N LEU A 261 -21.11 -13.53 6.54
CA LEU A 261 -20.51 -12.90 5.36
C LEU A 261 -21.19 -13.38 4.07
N ARG A 262 -21.56 -12.43 3.22
CA ARG A 262 -22.29 -12.66 1.96
C ARG A 262 -21.55 -12.07 0.76
N VAL A 263 -20.82 -10.97 0.94
CA VAL A 263 -20.15 -10.23 -0.15
C VAL A 263 -18.69 -9.96 0.17
N ALA A 264 -17.83 -10.06 -0.83
CA ALA A 264 -16.44 -9.59 -0.78
C ALA A 264 -16.21 -8.50 -1.84
N PHE A 265 -15.82 -7.30 -1.40
CA PHE A 265 -15.41 -6.21 -2.26
C PHE A 265 -13.91 -6.21 -2.52
N TYR A 266 -13.52 -5.87 -3.75
CA TYR A 266 -12.13 -5.81 -4.22
C TYR A 266 -11.86 -4.48 -4.91
N VAL A 267 -10.71 -3.86 -4.64
CA VAL A 267 -10.37 -2.53 -5.20
C VAL A 267 -9.29 -2.60 -6.28
N ASN A 268 -8.71 -3.77 -6.54
CA ASN A 268 -7.63 -3.96 -7.51
C ASN A 268 -7.65 -5.37 -8.12
N HIS A 269 -6.68 -5.67 -8.99
CA HIS A 269 -6.53 -6.97 -9.65
C HIS A 269 -5.29 -7.73 -9.16
N GLY A 270 -4.90 -7.56 -7.89
CA GLY A 270 -3.73 -8.23 -7.33
C GLY A 270 -3.86 -9.76 -7.41
N ALA A 271 -2.77 -10.46 -7.72
CA ALA A 271 -2.78 -11.93 -7.89
C ALA A 271 -3.30 -12.66 -6.63
N LYS A 272 -3.03 -12.11 -5.43
CA LYS A 272 -3.52 -12.65 -4.17
C LYS A 272 -5.04 -12.53 -4.01
N ASN A 273 -5.79 -11.83 -4.87
CA ASN A 273 -7.26 -11.79 -4.81
C ASN A 273 -7.86 -13.20 -5.02
N ASN A 274 -7.19 -14.04 -5.82
CA ASN A 274 -7.55 -15.45 -6.02
C ASN A 274 -7.61 -16.25 -4.70
N HIS A 275 -6.92 -15.82 -3.65
CA HIS A 275 -6.98 -16.47 -2.35
C HIS A 275 -8.33 -16.31 -1.65
N CYS A 276 -9.06 -15.23 -1.94
CA CYS A 276 -10.40 -14.95 -1.39
C CYS A 276 -11.50 -15.42 -2.35
N LEU A 277 -11.26 -15.35 -3.66
CA LEU A 277 -12.19 -15.85 -4.70
C LEU A 277 -12.51 -17.35 -4.59
N ARG A 278 -11.72 -18.12 -3.84
CA ARG A 278 -12.04 -19.52 -3.54
C ARG A 278 -13.28 -19.71 -2.65
N PHE A 279 -13.74 -18.64 -1.98
CA PHE A 279 -14.91 -18.69 -1.10
C PHE A 279 -16.18 -18.45 -1.89
N THR A 280 -16.58 -19.47 -2.65
CA THR A 280 -17.70 -19.42 -3.60
C THR A 280 -19.08 -19.17 -2.97
N GLN A 281 -19.18 -19.21 -1.63
CA GLN A 281 -20.37 -18.78 -0.90
C GLN A 281 -20.54 -17.25 -0.84
N LEU A 282 -19.50 -16.48 -1.20
CA LEU A 282 -19.55 -15.03 -1.25
C LEU A 282 -19.83 -14.57 -2.68
N THR A 283 -20.57 -13.48 -2.81
CA THR A 283 -20.61 -12.72 -4.06
C THR A 283 -19.38 -11.83 -4.13
N HIS A 284 -18.60 -11.95 -5.21
CA HIS A 284 -17.36 -11.23 -5.39
C HIS A 284 -17.57 -9.99 -6.28
N VAL A 285 -17.35 -8.80 -5.73
CA VAL A 285 -17.64 -7.52 -6.37
C VAL A 285 -16.36 -6.70 -6.56
N GLN A 286 -15.99 -6.43 -7.81
CA GLN A 286 -14.87 -5.58 -8.15
C GLN A 286 -15.30 -4.10 -8.21
N LEU A 287 -14.70 -3.25 -7.36
CA LEU A 287 -14.95 -1.80 -7.27
C LEU A 287 -13.94 -0.96 -8.06
N HIS A 288 -12.75 -1.50 -8.32
CA HIS A 288 -11.60 -0.74 -8.84
C HIS A 288 -11.13 0.38 -7.90
N HIS A 289 -10.14 1.17 -8.34
CA HIS A 289 -9.57 2.30 -7.58
C HIS A 289 -9.36 3.54 -8.45
N GLY A 290 -10.04 3.59 -9.59
CA GLY A 290 -9.94 4.66 -10.58
C GLY A 290 -10.56 4.24 -11.90
N ASP A 291 -10.94 5.22 -12.71
CA ASP A 291 -11.42 5.01 -14.07
C ASP A 291 -10.59 5.87 -15.03
N SER A 292 -10.06 5.29 -16.10
CA SER A 292 -9.24 5.99 -17.10
C SER A 292 -9.14 5.20 -18.39
N ASP A 293 -8.73 5.80 -19.50
CA ASP A 293 -8.55 5.08 -20.76
C ASP A 293 -7.22 4.29 -20.87
N LYS A 294 -6.52 4.10 -19.75
CA LYS A 294 -5.33 3.24 -19.72
C LYS A 294 -5.70 1.79 -20.01
N ALA A 295 -4.78 1.07 -20.66
CA ALA A 295 -4.93 -0.36 -20.93
C ALA A 295 -5.23 -1.18 -19.66
N SER A 296 -4.61 -0.82 -18.52
CA SER A 296 -4.86 -1.46 -17.22
C SER A 296 -6.29 -1.33 -16.71
N SER A 297 -7.07 -0.36 -17.22
CA SER A 297 -8.49 -0.17 -16.84
C SER A 297 -9.45 -1.10 -17.61
N ALA A 298 -8.94 -1.92 -18.52
CA ALA A 298 -9.66 -3.00 -19.21
C ALA A 298 -8.98 -4.36 -18.95
N ASN A 299 -8.64 -4.63 -17.68
CA ASN A 299 -7.94 -5.85 -17.29
C ASN A 299 -8.83 -7.10 -17.44
N PRO A 300 -8.45 -8.12 -18.26
CA PRO A 300 -9.22 -9.36 -18.45
C PRO A 300 -9.54 -10.11 -17.15
N VAL A 301 -8.69 -9.96 -16.12
CA VAL A 301 -8.90 -10.55 -14.79
C VAL A 301 -10.25 -10.14 -14.18
N SER A 302 -10.83 -9.00 -14.58
CA SER A 302 -12.15 -8.57 -14.10
C SER A 302 -13.26 -9.59 -14.39
N ALA A 303 -13.09 -10.46 -15.38
CA ALA A 303 -14.06 -11.49 -15.74
C ALA A 303 -14.31 -12.53 -14.61
N ILE A 304 -13.37 -12.68 -13.67
CA ILE A 304 -13.46 -13.68 -12.58
C ILE A 304 -14.46 -13.27 -11.49
N PHE A 305 -14.79 -11.99 -11.37
CA PHE A 305 -15.73 -11.50 -10.36
C PHE A 305 -17.17 -11.72 -10.79
N ASP A 306 -18.09 -11.84 -9.83
CA ASP A 306 -19.52 -12.01 -10.10
C ASP A 306 -20.14 -10.70 -10.58
N ARG A 307 -19.72 -9.58 -9.97
CA ARG A 307 -20.12 -8.23 -10.34
C ARG A 307 -18.91 -7.31 -10.49
N ILE A 308 -19.03 -6.38 -11.42
CA ILE A 308 -18.01 -5.37 -11.73
C ILE A 308 -18.70 -4.02 -11.65
N PHE A 309 -18.45 -3.31 -10.56
CA PHE A 309 -18.99 -1.99 -10.33
C PHE A 309 -18.15 -0.97 -11.07
N VAL A 310 -18.76 -0.25 -12.01
CA VAL A 310 -18.07 0.67 -12.91
C VAL A 310 -18.62 2.09 -12.80
N ALA A 311 -17.78 3.07 -13.12
CA ALA A 311 -18.11 4.48 -13.05
C ALA A 311 -19.24 4.89 -14.02
N GLY A 312 -19.21 4.34 -15.24
CA GLY A 312 -20.10 4.75 -16.31
C GLY A 312 -20.04 3.78 -17.48
N LYS A 313 -20.87 4.04 -18.50
CA LYS A 313 -20.91 3.22 -19.71
C LYS A 313 -19.56 3.19 -20.45
N ALA A 314 -18.79 4.28 -20.41
CA ALA A 314 -17.46 4.34 -21.04
C ALA A 314 -16.51 3.25 -20.53
N ALA A 315 -16.62 2.86 -19.24
CA ALA A 315 -15.80 1.80 -18.67
C ALA A 315 -16.15 0.44 -19.28
N ILE A 316 -17.43 0.17 -19.54
CA ILE A 316 -17.90 -1.07 -20.19
C ILE A 316 -17.39 -1.13 -21.62
N ASP A 317 -17.56 -0.04 -22.38
CA ASP A 317 -17.12 0.04 -23.78
C ASP A 317 -15.61 -0.17 -23.92
N ARG A 318 -14.83 0.22 -22.90
CA ARG A 318 -13.38 0.06 -22.86
C ARG A 318 -12.97 -1.41 -22.88
N TYR A 319 -13.68 -2.30 -22.18
CA TYR A 319 -13.43 -3.73 -22.23
C TYR A 319 -13.65 -4.28 -23.64
N ALA A 320 -14.78 -3.92 -24.27
CA ALA A 320 -15.09 -4.34 -25.64
C ALA A 320 -14.03 -3.85 -26.65
N ARG A 321 -13.62 -2.57 -26.56
CA ARG A 321 -12.56 -2.00 -27.40
C ARG A 321 -11.21 -2.69 -27.20
N ALA A 322 -10.91 -3.15 -26.00
CA ALA A 322 -9.70 -3.91 -25.69
C ALA A 322 -9.79 -5.40 -26.10
N GLY A 323 -10.89 -5.83 -26.73
CA GLY A 323 -11.11 -7.23 -27.10
C GLY A 323 -11.45 -8.14 -25.91
N VAL A 324 -11.75 -7.57 -24.75
CA VAL A 324 -12.08 -8.32 -23.53
C VAL A 324 -13.58 -8.53 -23.45
N GLN A 325 -14.01 -9.78 -23.63
CA GLN A 325 -15.41 -10.17 -23.58
C GLN A 325 -15.82 -10.55 -22.16
N ILE A 326 -16.65 -9.72 -21.53
CA ILE A 326 -17.25 -9.98 -20.23
C ILE A 326 -18.77 -9.89 -20.40
N PRO A 327 -19.56 -10.85 -19.86
CA PRO A 327 -21.01 -10.79 -19.96
C PRO A 327 -21.58 -9.47 -19.40
N ALA A 328 -22.47 -8.83 -20.16
CA ALA A 328 -22.97 -7.49 -19.86
C ALA A 328 -23.65 -7.40 -18.48
N GLU A 329 -24.31 -8.48 -18.06
CA GLU A 329 -25.00 -8.61 -16.79
C GLU A 329 -24.07 -8.56 -15.56
N LYS A 330 -22.75 -8.73 -15.74
CA LYS A 330 -21.78 -8.56 -14.66
C LYS A 330 -21.53 -7.09 -14.34
N PHE A 331 -21.72 -6.18 -15.30
CA PHE A 331 -21.43 -4.77 -15.09
C PHE A 331 -22.58 -4.06 -14.39
N VAL A 332 -22.25 -3.30 -13.35
CA VAL A 332 -23.20 -2.45 -12.62
C VAL A 332 -22.66 -1.03 -12.64
N VAL A 333 -23.37 -0.10 -13.28
CA VAL A 333 -22.98 1.31 -13.33
C VAL A 333 -23.38 1.98 -12.02
N VAL A 334 -22.39 2.43 -11.25
CA VAL A 334 -22.58 2.99 -9.90
C VAL A 334 -21.95 4.37 -9.71
N GLY A 335 -21.29 4.91 -10.73
CA GLY A 335 -20.57 6.17 -10.59
C GLY A 335 -19.25 6.00 -9.85
N ARG A 336 -18.64 7.13 -9.50
CA ARG A 336 -17.48 7.20 -8.60
C ARG A 336 -17.85 7.97 -7.35
N PRO A 337 -18.31 7.36 -6.27
CA PRO A 337 -18.84 8.12 -5.14
C PRO A 337 -17.83 9.15 -4.58
N GLN A 338 -16.52 8.93 -4.78
CA GLN A 338 -15.43 9.86 -4.48
C GLN A 338 -15.54 11.25 -5.12
N VAL A 339 -16.29 11.40 -6.23
CA VAL A 339 -16.46 12.70 -6.87
C VAL A 339 -17.57 13.55 -6.25
N GLU A 340 -18.35 13.04 -5.29
CA GLU A 340 -19.42 13.82 -4.65
C GLU A 340 -18.92 15.10 -3.95
N ALA A 341 -17.65 15.10 -3.51
CA ALA A 341 -17.01 16.26 -2.88
C ALA A 341 -16.51 17.31 -3.89
N ILE A 342 -16.60 17.02 -5.19
CA ILE A 342 -16.18 17.95 -6.25
C ILE A 342 -17.32 18.91 -6.57
N GLU A 343 -17.03 20.21 -6.48
CA GLU A 343 -17.95 21.27 -6.85
C GLU A 343 -18.15 21.32 -8.36
N VAL A 344 -19.41 21.30 -8.77
CA VAL A 344 -19.82 21.37 -10.16
C VAL A 344 -19.93 22.84 -10.58
N ARG A 345 -19.20 23.24 -11.63
CA ARG A 345 -19.35 24.55 -12.28
C ARG A 345 -20.21 24.39 -13.52
N THR A 346 -21.36 25.07 -13.55
CA THR A 346 -22.24 25.14 -14.72
C THR A 346 -21.90 26.37 -15.55
N GLY A 347 -21.20 26.16 -16.67
CA GLY A 347 -20.87 27.21 -17.64
C GLY A 347 -19.39 27.27 -18.02
N PRO A 348 -19.06 27.90 -19.16
CA PRO A 348 -17.69 27.98 -19.66
C PRO A 348 -16.80 28.84 -18.76
N VAL A 349 -15.52 28.52 -18.70
CA VAL A 349 -14.52 29.45 -18.16
C VAL A 349 -14.33 30.59 -19.15
N ARG A 350 -14.39 31.84 -18.67
CA ARG A 350 -14.17 33.04 -19.49
C ARG A 350 -13.15 33.94 -18.84
N GLY A 351 -11.95 34.01 -19.44
CA GLY A 351 -10.89 34.99 -19.19
C GLY A 351 -10.77 35.50 -17.75
N ARG A 352 -10.58 34.59 -16.78
CA ARG A 352 -10.42 35.00 -15.38
C ARG A 352 -9.08 35.72 -15.18
N PRO A 353 -9.05 36.84 -14.43
CA PRO A 353 -7.78 37.37 -13.94
C PRO A 353 -7.16 36.33 -12.99
N ASP A 354 -5.90 35.99 -13.22
CA ASP A 354 -5.08 35.08 -12.41
C ASP A 354 -5.66 33.65 -12.22
N PRO A 355 -5.83 32.86 -13.31
CA PRO A 355 -6.45 31.54 -13.22
C PRO A 355 -5.62 30.56 -12.39
N THR A 356 -6.28 29.67 -11.63
CA THR A 356 -5.58 28.58 -10.94
C THR A 356 -5.59 27.31 -11.78
N VAL A 357 -4.42 26.75 -12.08
CA VAL A 357 -4.27 25.54 -12.91
C VAL A 357 -3.71 24.39 -12.08
N LEU A 358 -4.45 23.28 -12.05
CA LEU A 358 -3.98 22.01 -11.48
C LEU A 358 -3.16 21.28 -12.55
N TYR A 359 -1.92 20.93 -12.25
CA TYR A 359 -1.07 20.08 -13.09
C TYR A 359 -0.82 18.74 -12.40
N THR A 360 -1.26 17.65 -13.03
CA THR A 360 -1.20 16.28 -12.47
C THR A 360 -0.49 15.29 -13.40
N PRO A 361 0.85 15.33 -13.48
CA PRO A 361 1.59 14.35 -14.28
C PRO A 361 1.50 12.95 -13.67
N THR A 362 1.36 11.94 -14.52
CA THR A 362 1.58 10.54 -14.13
C THR A 362 3.07 10.24 -13.92
N TRP A 363 3.38 8.98 -13.65
CA TRP A 363 4.75 8.47 -13.50
C TRP A 363 5.07 7.56 -14.69
N THR A 364 6.33 7.21 -14.87
CA THR A 364 6.83 6.49 -16.06
C THR A 364 6.34 5.04 -16.20
N GLY A 365 5.49 4.56 -15.29
CA GLY A 365 5.07 3.16 -15.27
C GLY A 365 6.19 2.18 -14.95
N HIS A 366 5.84 0.89 -14.89
CA HIS A 366 6.81 -0.20 -14.81
C HIS A 366 7.33 -0.63 -16.20
N HIS A 367 6.57 -0.32 -17.25
CA HIS A 367 6.81 -0.77 -18.62
C HIS A 367 6.60 0.41 -19.59
N ALA A 368 7.32 0.39 -20.72
CA ALA A 368 7.32 1.49 -21.68
C ALA A 368 5.95 1.72 -22.34
N ASP A 369 5.15 0.67 -22.51
CA ASP A 369 3.78 0.70 -23.04
C ASP A 369 2.75 1.30 -22.05
N ALA A 370 3.16 1.54 -20.81
CA ALA A 370 2.38 2.21 -19.77
C ALA A 370 2.98 3.58 -19.35
N ASP A 371 3.97 4.09 -20.09
CA ASP A 371 4.58 5.39 -19.84
C ASP A 371 3.77 6.52 -20.51
N TYR A 372 2.86 7.11 -19.74
CA TYR A 372 2.08 8.29 -20.14
C TYR A 372 2.60 9.59 -19.50
N CYS A 373 3.81 9.59 -18.94
CA CYS A 373 4.30 10.67 -18.10
C CYS A 373 4.58 11.96 -18.90
N SER A 374 3.81 13.03 -18.63
CA SER A 374 4.03 14.35 -19.25
C SER A 374 5.14 15.19 -18.63
N LEU A 375 5.76 14.71 -17.54
CA LEU A 375 6.78 15.44 -16.79
C LEU A 375 7.96 15.98 -17.63
N PRO A 376 8.43 15.30 -18.71
CA PRO A 376 9.49 15.85 -19.56
C PRO A 376 9.14 17.16 -20.26
N MET A 377 7.86 17.45 -20.50
CA MET A 377 7.41 18.67 -21.17
C MET A 377 6.90 19.74 -20.18
N ALA A 378 6.84 19.40 -18.89
CA ALA A 378 6.22 20.21 -17.85
C ALA A 378 6.86 21.59 -17.67
N GLU A 379 8.17 21.72 -17.87
CA GLU A 379 8.86 23.00 -17.64
C GLU A 379 8.38 24.08 -18.62
N THR A 380 8.26 23.74 -19.91
CA THR A 380 7.73 24.64 -20.95
C THR A 380 6.29 25.04 -20.65
N LEU A 381 5.45 24.06 -20.30
CA LEU A 381 4.06 24.28 -19.89
C LEU A 381 3.97 25.24 -18.70
N LEU A 382 4.71 24.97 -17.61
CA LEU A 382 4.66 25.78 -16.40
C LEU A 382 5.14 27.21 -16.67
N ARG A 383 6.22 27.40 -17.43
CA ARG A 383 6.69 28.75 -17.79
C ARG A 383 5.60 29.54 -18.52
N ARG A 384 4.93 28.95 -19.51
CA ARG A 384 3.83 29.63 -20.23
C ARG A 384 2.61 29.91 -19.36
N LEU A 385 2.24 28.99 -18.47
CA LEU A 385 1.20 29.25 -17.47
C LEU A 385 1.58 30.43 -16.58
N LEU A 386 2.83 30.49 -16.13
CA LEU A 386 3.32 31.57 -15.29
C LEU A 386 3.37 32.92 -16.02
N ASP A 387 3.78 32.94 -17.30
CA ASP A 387 3.78 34.14 -18.15
C ASP A 387 2.36 34.71 -18.31
N ARG A 388 1.34 33.84 -18.31
CA ARG A 388 -0.08 34.19 -18.39
C ARG A 388 -0.73 34.50 -17.04
N GLY A 389 0.07 34.71 -15.98
CA GLY A 389 -0.45 35.06 -14.66
C GLY A 389 -1.05 33.90 -13.86
N ALA A 390 -1.00 32.66 -14.36
CA ALA A 390 -1.66 31.53 -13.69
C ALA A 390 -1.00 31.15 -12.34
N THR A 391 -1.80 30.72 -11.38
CA THR A 391 -1.32 30.06 -10.15
C THR A 391 -1.35 28.55 -10.33
N VAL A 392 -0.20 27.88 -10.20
CA VAL A 392 -0.10 26.43 -10.38
C VAL A 392 -0.25 25.64 -9.08
N ILE A 393 -1.09 24.60 -9.11
CA ILE A 393 -1.11 23.50 -8.14
C ILE A 393 -0.43 22.30 -8.81
N LEU A 394 0.78 21.92 -8.37
CA LEU A 394 1.52 20.78 -8.91
C LEU A 394 1.33 19.56 -8.01
N ARG A 395 0.61 18.56 -8.50
CA ARG A 395 0.31 17.30 -7.81
C ARG A 395 0.80 16.09 -8.61
N PRO A 396 2.08 15.69 -8.49
CA PRO A 396 2.61 14.53 -9.18
C PRO A 396 2.10 13.21 -8.59
N HIS A 397 2.16 12.13 -9.35
CA HIS A 397 1.86 10.79 -8.86
C HIS A 397 2.80 10.38 -7.69
N PRO A 398 2.34 9.64 -6.66
CA PRO A 398 3.17 9.23 -5.51
C PRO A 398 4.44 8.45 -5.91
N TYR A 399 4.39 7.73 -7.03
CA TYR A 399 5.51 6.92 -7.53
C TYR A 399 6.49 7.69 -8.43
N THR A 400 6.29 8.99 -8.70
CA THR A 400 7.19 9.79 -9.54
C THR A 400 8.63 9.76 -9.04
N SER A 401 8.85 9.68 -7.71
CA SER A 401 10.18 9.64 -7.10
C SER A 401 10.90 8.30 -7.24
N GLN A 402 10.23 7.23 -7.67
CA GLN A 402 10.86 5.93 -7.91
C GLN A 402 11.81 5.97 -9.12
N ASN A 403 11.55 6.86 -10.08
CA ASN A 403 12.43 7.13 -11.21
C ASN A 403 13.34 8.34 -10.90
N PRO A 404 14.68 8.16 -10.82
CA PRO A 404 15.59 9.27 -10.50
C PRO A 404 15.55 10.44 -11.50
N ALA A 405 15.29 10.18 -12.78
CA ALA A 405 15.17 11.25 -13.78
C ALA A 405 13.91 12.09 -13.55
N SER A 406 12.78 11.42 -13.29
CA SER A 406 11.53 12.09 -12.94
C SER A 406 11.62 12.84 -11.61
N ALA A 407 12.31 12.29 -10.61
CA ALA A 407 12.58 12.99 -9.34
C ALA A 407 13.36 14.30 -9.55
N ARG A 408 14.39 14.28 -10.42
CA ARG A 408 15.15 15.50 -10.77
C ARG A 408 14.32 16.51 -11.54
N GLN A 409 13.49 16.06 -12.48
CA GLN A 409 12.56 16.93 -13.21
C GLN A 409 11.58 17.60 -12.25
N LEU A 410 10.97 16.84 -11.36
CA LEU A 410 10.04 17.36 -10.35
C LEU A 410 10.72 18.39 -9.43
N GLY A 411 11.98 18.16 -9.04
CA GLY A 411 12.79 19.13 -8.29
C GLY A 411 12.90 20.48 -9.01
N ARG A 412 13.24 20.47 -10.31
CA ARG A 412 13.34 21.70 -11.12
C ARG A 412 12.01 22.45 -11.21
N LEU A 413 10.89 21.74 -11.29
CA LEU A 413 9.56 22.38 -11.28
C LEU A 413 9.24 23.02 -9.93
N HIS A 414 9.62 22.39 -8.82
CA HIS A 414 9.49 23.02 -7.50
C HIS A 414 10.31 24.31 -7.41
N ASP A 415 11.55 24.29 -7.90
CA ASP A 415 12.42 25.48 -7.90
C ASP A 415 11.83 26.60 -8.77
N LEU A 416 11.29 26.25 -9.96
CA LEU A 416 10.61 27.19 -10.85
C LEU A 416 9.42 27.87 -10.17
N LEU A 417 8.55 27.10 -9.51
CA LEU A 417 7.38 27.64 -8.80
C LEU A 417 7.78 28.43 -7.55
N ALA A 418 8.83 28.02 -6.83
CA ALA A 418 9.34 28.76 -5.68
C ALA A 418 9.92 30.13 -6.08
N ALA A 419 10.69 30.17 -7.17
CA ALA A 419 11.25 31.40 -7.72
C ALA A 419 10.15 32.36 -8.18
N ASP A 420 9.11 31.85 -8.85
CA ASP A 420 7.99 32.69 -9.26
C ASP A 420 7.21 33.26 -8.07
N ARG A 421 6.92 32.42 -7.06
CA ARG A 421 6.29 32.89 -5.81
C ARG A 421 7.09 34.03 -5.17
N ALA A 422 8.42 33.89 -5.09
CA ALA A 422 9.27 34.91 -4.49
C ALA A 422 9.25 36.24 -5.28
N ARG A 423 9.11 36.16 -6.61
CA ARG A 423 9.08 37.32 -7.51
C ARG A 423 7.71 38.01 -7.56
N THR A 424 6.63 37.25 -7.54
CA THR A 424 5.27 37.74 -7.84
C THR A 424 4.32 37.72 -6.64
N GLY A 425 4.64 36.96 -5.59
CA GLY A 425 3.73 36.70 -4.47
C GLY A 425 2.66 35.63 -4.74
N ARG A 426 2.62 35.02 -5.93
CA ARG A 426 1.62 33.99 -6.29
C ARG A 426 1.69 32.76 -5.39
N GLN A 427 0.52 32.33 -4.90
CA GLN A 427 0.38 31.25 -3.92
C GLN A 427 0.29 29.88 -4.58
N HIS A 428 1.32 29.48 -5.33
CA HIS A 428 1.42 28.12 -5.89
C HIS A 428 1.29 27.05 -4.81
N LEU A 429 0.88 25.82 -5.15
CA LEU A 429 0.90 24.68 -4.21
C LEU A 429 1.69 23.54 -4.83
N PHE A 430 2.73 23.07 -4.13
CA PHE A 430 3.61 21.99 -4.60
C PHE A 430 4.27 21.28 -3.42
N GLY A 431 4.95 20.16 -3.68
CA GLY A 431 5.56 19.33 -2.64
C GLY A 431 4.57 18.90 -1.55
N ALA A 432 4.99 18.96 -0.29
CA ALA A 432 4.17 18.53 0.85
C ALA A 432 2.88 19.34 1.02
N ALA A 433 2.82 20.58 0.54
CA ALA A 433 1.61 21.40 0.63
C ALA A 433 0.51 20.90 -0.32
N ALA A 434 0.89 20.50 -1.55
CA ALA A 434 -0.04 19.94 -2.51
C ALA A 434 -0.51 18.53 -2.11
N THR A 435 0.37 17.69 -1.55
CA THR A 435 0.02 16.31 -1.17
C THR A 435 -0.86 16.21 0.07
N ARG A 436 -0.88 17.23 0.93
CA ARG A 436 -1.82 17.31 2.07
C ARG A 436 -3.28 17.49 1.65
N LEU A 437 -3.51 18.02 0.45
CA LEU A 437 -4.87 18.15 -0.08
C LEU A 437 -5.38 16.80 -0.55
N THR A 438 -6.67 16.58 -0.40
CA THR A 438 -7.40 15.58 -1.16
C THR A 438 -7.44 15.97 -2.64
N LEU A 439 -7.78 15.01 -3.50
CA LEU A 439 -7.99 15.30 -4.92
C LEU A 439 -9.14 16.28 -5.10
N ALA A 440 -10.27 16.07 -4.43
CA ALA A 440 -11.44 16.95 -4.51
C ALA A 440 -11.12 18.40 -4.11
N GLU A 441 -10.38 18.63 -3.02
CA GLU A 441 -9.93 19.98 -2.64
C GLU A 441 -9.03 20.61 -3.70
N SER A 442 -8.15 19.82 -4.33
CA SER A 442 -7.30 20.31 -5.43
C SER A 442 -8.15 20.72 -6.64
N VAL A 443 -9.18 19.93 -6.97
CA VAL A 443 -10.13 20.18 -8.06
C VAL A 443 -10.97 21.43 -7.77
N ASN A 444 -11.47 21.59 -6.55
CA ASN A 444 -12.33 22.71 -6.18
C ASN A 444 -11.56 24.04 -6.24
N ARG A 445 -10.28 24.04 -5.87
CA ARG A 445 -9.40 25.23 -5.93
C ARG A 445 -8.92 25.62 -7.32
N ALA A 446 -8.97 24.70 -8.29
CA ALA A 446 -8.48 24.96 -9.64
C ALA A 446 -9.61 25.38 -10.60
N ASP A 447 -9.28 26.19 -11.59
CA ASP A 447 -10.15 26.61 -12.67
C ASP A 447 -10.00 25.74 -13.92
N ALA A 448 -8.80 25.20 -14.14
CA ALA A 448 -8.48 24.30 -15.25
C ALA A 448 -7.51 23.20 -14.82
N LEU A 449 -7.53 22.08 -15.55
CA LEU A 449 -6.61 20.97 -15.38
C LEU A 449 -5.68 20.85 -16.59
N VAL A 450 -4.41 20.62 -16.34
CA VAL A 450 -3.52 20.01 -17.34
C VAL A 450 -3.03 18.68 -16.77
N SER A 451 -3.20 17.61 -17.54
CA SER A 451 -2.78 16.27 -17.14
C SER A 451 -2.19 15.55 -18.35
N ASP A 452 -1.77 14.32 -18.14
CA ASP A 452 -1.63 13.29 -19.17
C ASP A 452 -2.74 12.24 -18.99
N VAL A 453 -2.63 11.10 -19.69
CA VAL A 453 -3.59 9.98 -19.61
C VAL A 453 -3.65 9.48 -18.16
N SER A 454 -4.69 9.90 -17.42
CA SER A 454 -4.78 9.73 -15.98
C SER A 454 -6.24 9.56 -15.53
N GLY A 455 -6.45 8.78 -14.46
CA GLY A 455 -7.77 8.67 -13.83
C GLY A 455 -8.22 9.95 -13.13
N VAL A 456 -7.29 10.88 -12.87
CA VAL A 456 -7.63 12.23 -12.39
C VAL A 456 -8.48 12.99 -13.40
N VAL A 457 -8.27 12.78 -14.71
CA VAL A 457 -9.08 13.43 -15.75
C VAL A 457 -10.53 12.93 -15.70
N SER A 458 -10.73 11.64 -15.42
CA SER A 458 -12.08 11.07 -15.26
C SER A 458 -12.80 11.66 -14.04
N ASP A 459 -12.12 11.84 -12.91
CA ASP A 459 -12.70 12.54 -11.75
C ASP A 459 -12.95 14.02 -12.01
N TRP A 460 -12.02 14.68 -12.72
CA TRP A 460 -12.13 16.09 -13.06
C TRP A 460 -13.37 16.39 -13.91
N LEU A 461 -13.78 15.48 -14.79
CA LEU A 461 -15.01 15.61 -15.57
C LEU A 461 -16.23 15.94 -14.70
N TYR A 462 -16.26 15.46 -13.46
CA TYR A 462 -17.38 15.74 -12.57
C TYR A 462 -17.57 17.23 -12.32
N SER A 463 -16.47 17.99 -12.25
CA SER A 463 -16.48 19.44 -12.00
C SER A 463 -17.08 20.27 -13.14
N GLY A 464 -17.13 19.72 -14.38
CA GLY A 464 -17.53 20.45 -15.59
C GLY A 464 -16.47 21.45 -16.11
N LYS A 465 -15.38 21.67 -15.37
CA LYS A 465 -14.31 22.63 -15.70
C LYS A 465 -13.46 22.14 -16.90
N PRO A 466 -12.84 23.04 -17.68
CA PRO A 466 -12.02 22.68 -18.82
C PRO A 466 -10.73 21.95 -18.41
N TYR A 467 -10.23 21.09 -19.28
CA TYR A 467 -8.99 20.34 -19.07
C TYR A 467 -8.22 20.12 -20.38
N ALA A 468 -6.90 19.95 -20.25
CA ALA A 468 -6.02 19.52 -21.32
C ALA A 468 -5.35 18.19 -20.96
N VAL A 469 -5.14 17.34 -21.98
CA VAL A 469 -4.44 16.06 -21.89
C VAL A 469 -3.23 16.09 -22.80
N THR A 470 -2.05 15.86 -22.23
CA THR A 470 -0.80 15.83 -22.98
C THR A 470 -0.64 14.50 -23.71
N ASP A 471 -0.45 14.55 -25.02
CA ASP A 471 0.04 13.43 -25.83
C ASP A 471 1.57 13.36 -25.69
N THR A 472 2.08 12.25 -25.17
CA THR A 472 3.52 12.02 -25.01
C THR A 472 4.21 11.60 -26.32
N GLY A 473 3.46 11.58 -27.43
CA GLY A 473 3.96 11.39 -28.80
C GLY A 473 4.00 9.94 -29.25
N ALA A 474 3.35 9.02 -28.52
CA ALA A 474 3.29 7.61 -28.88
C ALA A 474 2.16 7.28 -29.87
N ASP A 475 1.06 8.05 -29.83
CA ASP A 475 -0.18 7.71 -30.55
C ASP A 475 -0.50 8.68 -31.71
N GLY A 476 -0.04 9.94 -31.65
CA GLY A 476 -0.21 10.93 -32.74
C GLY A 476 -1.67 11.11 -33.14
N ASP A 477 -1.98 10.96 -34.43
CA ASP A 477 -3.34 11.13 -34.96
C ASP A 477 -4.36 10.14 -34.36
N ARG A 478 -3.90 9.01 -33.81
CA ARG A 478 -4.76 8.01 -33.17
C ARG A 478 -5.01 8.26 -31.69
N PHE A 479 -4.44 9.32 -31.12
CA PHE A 479 -4.54 9.61 -29.69
C PHE A 479 -5.99 9.68 -29.20
N LEU A 480 -6.88 10.36 -29.94
CA LEU A 480 -8.30 10.49 -29.60
C LEU A 480 -9.09 9.19 -29.75
N GLU A 481 -8.70 8.31 -30.67
CA GLU A 481 -9.31 6.97 -30.83
C GLU A 481 -8.97 6.09 -29.62
N ARG A 482 -7.71 6.13 -29.20
CA ARG A 482 -7.20 5.33 -28.08
C ARG A 482 -7.66 5.86 -26.72
N PHE A 483 -7.72 7.19 -26.56
CA PHE A 483 -8.12 7.87 -25.32
C PHE A 483 -9.33 8.80 -25.57
N PRO A 484 -10.55 8.24 -25.75
CA PRO A 484 -11.76 9.04 -26.00
C PRO A 484 -12.04 10.09 -24.94
N LEU A 485 -11.56 9.93 -23.70
CA LEU A 485 -11.66 10.94 -22.65
C LEU A 485 -11.04 12.28 -23.08
N ALA A 486 -10.03 12.29 -23.94
CA ALA A 486 -9.42 13.52 -24.45
C ALA A 486 -10.31 14.28 -25.44
N THR A 487 -11.35 13.66 -26.03
CA THR A 487 -12.24 14.30 -27.02
C THR A 487 -13.07 15.46 -26.46
N ALA A 488 -13.30 15.47 -25.14
CA ALA A 488 -14.00 16.56 -24.46
C ALA A 488 -13.05 17.52 -23.73
N GLY A 489 -11.75 17.36 -23.92
CA GLY A 489 -10.72 18.29 -23.48
C GLY A 489 -9.87 18.78 -24.65
N TYR A 490 -8.75 19.40 -24.33
CA TYR A 490 -7.78 19.87 -25.32
C TYR A 490 -6.56 18.95 -25.34
N VAL A 491 -6.15 18.49 -26.51
CA VAL A 491 -4.91 17.72 -26.65
C VAL A 491 -3.74 18.68 -26.71
N LEU A 492 -2.71 18.44 -25.92
CA LEU A 492 -1.44 19.19 -25.95
C LEU A 492 -0.35 18.30 -26.52
N ARG A 493 0.28 18.72 -27.61
CA ARG A 493 1.30 17.90 -28.28
C ARG A 493 2.61 17.87 -27.51
N ARG A 494 3.37 16.79 -27.70
CA ARG A 494 4.68 16.58 -27.07
C ARG A 494 5.67 17.72 -27.36
N ASP A 495 5.64 18.28 -28.57
CA ASP A 495 6.53 19.36 -29.00
C ASP A 495 6.12 20.74 -28.46
N MET A 496 4.96 20.84 -27.78
CA MET A 496 4.38 22.08 -27.26
C MET A 496 4.11 23.14 -28.32
N ALA A 497 4.07 22.79 -29.61
CA ALA A 497 3.91 23.76 -30.69
C ALA A 497 2.48 24.34 -30.78
N ASP A 498 1.49 23.69 -30.15
CA ASP A 498 0.10 24.16 -30.00
C ASP A 498 -0.22 24.75 -28.61
N LEU A 499 0.81 24.95 -27.76
CA LEU A 499 0.61 25.33 -26.35
C LEU A 499 -0.19 26.61 -26.16
N ASP A 500 0.11 27.68 -26.89
CA ASP A 500 -0.59 28.97 -26.71
C ASP A 500 -2.06 28.90 -27.14
N ASP A 501 -2.36 28.18 -28.23
CA ASP A 501 -3.72 27.94 -28.69
C ASP A 501 -4.51 27.06 -27.70
N VAL A 502 -3.88 25.99 -27.20
CA VAL A 502 -4.47 25.13 -26.16
C VAL A 502 -4.75 25.93 -24.89
N LEU A 503 -3.81 26.76 -24.41
CA LEU A 503 -4.02 27.59 -23.22
C LEU A 503 -5.11 28.65 -23.44
N THR A 504 -5.21 29.22 -24.63
CA THR A 504 -6.29 30.17 -24.98
C THR A 504 -7.65 29.48 -24.93
N ARG A 505 -7.76 28.28 -25.49
CA ARG A 505 -9.00 27.48 -25.41
C ARG A 505 -9.31 27.03 -23.98
N LEU A 506 -8.29 26.65 -23.22
CA LEU A 506 -8.42 26.14 -21.86
C LEU A 506 -8.80 27.23 -20.84
N LEU A 507 -8.23 28.43 -20.96
CA LEU A 507 -8.32 29.49 -19.93
C LEU A 507 -9.23 30.66 -20.33
N ASP A 508 -9.40 30.91 -21.63
CA ASP A 508 -10.06 32.14 -22.09
C ASP A 508 -11.43 31.90 -22.75
N THR A 509 -11.55 30.90 -23.64
CA THR A 509 -12.74 30.74 -24.50
C THR A 509 -13.61 29.52 -24.21
N ASP A 510 -13.02 28.39 -23.80
CA ASP A 510 -13.70 27.15 -23.41
C ASP A 510 -14.80 26.63 -24.37
N PRO A 511 -14.51 26.42 -25.67
CA PRO A 511 -15.52 26.01 -26.66
C PRO A 511 -16.09 24.59 -26.44
N LEU A 512 -15.49 23.77 -25.59
CA LEU A 512 -15.90 22.37 -25.35
C LEU A 512 -16.80 22.20 -24.11
N ALA A 513 -17.27 23.30 -23.51
CA ALA A 513 -18.09 23.28 -22.30
C ALA A 513 -19.33 22.38 -22.43
N ASP A 514 -20.07 22.49 -23.54
CA ASP A 514 -21.28 21.70 -23.74
C ASP A 514 -20.98 20.22 -24.01
N ALA A 515 -19.93 19.95 -24.80
CA ALA A 515 -19.49 18.59 -25.11
C ALA A 515 -19.05 17.81 -23.84
N ARG A 516 -18.43 18.50 -22.87
CA ARG A 516 -18.00 17.89 -21.60
C ARG A 516 -19.14 17.28 -20.81
N TRP A 517 -20.35 17.83 -20.86
CA TRP A 517 -21.49 17.26 -20.12
C TRP A 517 -21.91 15.88 -20.64
N ALA A 518 -21.86 15.68 -21.97
CA ALA A 518 -22.15 14.38 -22.56
C ALA A 518 -21.10 13.34 -22.14
N THR A 519 -19.83 13.73 -22.15
CA THR A 519 -18.72 12.86 -21.72
C THR A 519 -18.78 12.56 -20.23
N ARG A 520 -19.09 13.54 -19.38
CA ARG A 520 -19.33 13.35 -17.94
C ARG A 520 -20.40 12.29 -17.69
N ARG A 521 -21.57 12.40 -18.32
CA ARG A 521 -22.65 11.40 -18.18
C ARG A 521 -22.20 10.01 -18.63
N ARG A 522 -21.40 9.92 -19.71
CA ARG A 522 -20.91 8.63 -20.21
C ARG A 522 -19.89 7.98 -19.29
N TYR A 523 -18.96 8.75 -18.71
CA TYR A 523 -17.88 8.24 -17.87
C TYR A 523 -18.29 8.04 -16.41
N LEU A 524 -19.18 8.88 -15.88
CA LEU A 524 -19.54 8.94 -14.47
C LEU A 524 -21.02 8.63 -14.20
N GLY A 525 -21.79 8.28 -15.22
CA GLY A 525 -23.24 8.11 -15.09
C GLY A 525 -23.98 9.43 -14.93
N ASP A 526 -25.30 9.35 -14.98
CA ASP A 526 -26.22 10.50 -14.84
C ASP A 526 -26.99 10.35 -13.53
N PHE A 527 -26.33 10.70 -12.43
CA PHE A 527 -26.89 10.61 -11.08
C PHE A 527 -27.09 12.01 -10.48
N PRO A 528 -28.12 12.22 -9.64
CA PRO A 528 -28.33 13.50 -8.97
C PRO A 528 -27.12 13.90 -8.11
N ALA A 529 -26.60 15.13 -8.28
CA ALA A 529 -25.37 15.56 -7.60
C ALA A 529 -25.48 15.47 -6.07
N GLY A 530 -26.62 15.87 -5.49
CA GLY A 530 -26.85 15.83 -4.03
C GLY A 530 -27.00 14.42 -3.43
N ALA A 531 -27.11 13.38 -4.26
CA ALA A 531 -27.24 11.99 -3.82
C ALA A 531 -26.35 11.06 -4.66
N TYR A 532 -25.24 11.58 -5.20
CA TYR A 532 -24.46 10.88 -6.23
C TYR A 532 -23.94 9.51 -5.75
N ALA A 533 -23.46 9.44 -4.51
CA ALA A 533 -22.99 8.19 -3.93
C ALA A 533 -24.10 7.16 -3.63
N GLU A 534 -25.38 7.55 -3.61
CA GLU A 534 -26.48 6.59 -3.38
C GLU A 534 -26.59 5.55 -4.51
N ALA A 535 -26.11 5.85 -5.72
CA ALA A 535 -26.03 4.86 -6.79
C ALA A 535 -25.16 3.65 -6.39
N PHE A 536 -23.99 3.92 -5.80
CA PHE A 536 -23.11 2.89 -5.24
C PHE A 536 -23.73 2.24 -4.00
N LEU A 537 -24.24 3.03 -3.05
CA LEU A 537 -24.75 2.50 -1.78
C LEU A 537 -25.97 1.58 -2.01
N ALA A 538 -26.90 1.97 -2.88
CA ALA A 538 -28.04 1.14 -3.23
C ALA A 538 -27.61 -0.15 -3.94
N ALA A 539 -26.65 -0.07 -4.87
CA ALA A 539 -26.12 -1.26 -5.54
C ALA A 539 -25.44 -2.22 -4.56
N ALA A 540 -24.59 -1.70 -3.67
CA ALA A 540 -23.92 -2.50 -2.65
C ALA A 540 -24.91 -3.16 -1.69
N ARG A 541 -25.94 -2.42 -1.22
CA ARG A 541 -27.00 -2.97 -0.35
C ARG A 541 -27.77 -4.12 -1.03
N ARG A 542 -28.08 -4.01 -2.33
CA ARG A 542 -28.75 -5.08 -3.08
C ARG A 542 -27.96 -6.39 -3.10
N GLU A 543 -26.63 -6.33 -3.23
CA GLU A 543 -25.79 -7.53 -3.18
C GLU A 543 -25.78 -8.18 -1.78
N LEU A 544 -26.13 -7.41 -0.73
CA LEU A 544 -26.24 -7.90 0.65
C LEU A 544 -27.61 -8.47 0.98
N ASP A 545 -28.62 -8.31 0.12
CA ASP A 545 -29.99 -8.73 0.42
C ASP A 545 -30.21 -10.24 0.17
N PRO A 546 -30.95 -10.97 1.04
CA PRO A 546 -31.10 -12.42 0.92
C PRO A 546 -31.82 -12.93 -0.31
N ALA A 547 -32.66 -12.10 -0.92
CA ALA A 547 -33.42 -12.44 -2.11
C ALA A 547 -32.59 -12.46 -3.39
N TRP A 548 -31.36 -11.95 -3.36
CA TRP A 548 -30.45 -12.00 -4.49
C TRP A 548 -29.72 -13.36 -4.53
N ALA A 549 -30.18 -14.26 -5.39
CA ALA A 549 -29.45 -15.48 -5.72
C ALA A 549 -28.33 -15.14 -6.71
N ALA A 550 -27.08 -15.41 -6.33
CA ALA A 550 -25.95 -15.38 -7.27
C ALA A 550 -26.29 -16.25 -8.50
N PRO A 551 -25.89 -15.86 -9.72
CA PRO A 551 -26.06 -16.72 -10.88
C PRO A 551 -25.41 -18.07 -10.60
N THR A 552 -26.16 -19.16 -10.73
CA THR A 552 -25.63 -20.51 -10.60
C THR A 552 -24.38 -20.63 -11.48
N PRO A 553 -23.26 -21.18 -10.97
CA PRO A 553 -22.08 -21.42 -11.79
C PRO A 553 -22.52 -22.08 -13.09
N ARG A 554 -21.98 -21.64 -14.23
CA ARG A 554 -22.19 -22.35 -15.49
C ARG A 554 -21.60 -23.75 -15.31
N ILE A 555 -22.45 -24.69 -14.91
CA ILE A 555 -22.21 -26.11 -15.18
C ILE A 555 -22.02 -26.13 -16.69
N ALA A 556 -20.86 -26.60 -17.14
CA ALA A 556 -20.64 -26.83 -18.55
C ALA A 556 -21.86 -27.63 -19.03
N SER A 557 -22.74 -27.01 -19.81
CA SER A 557 -23.79 -27.76 -20.47
C SER A 557 -23.05 -28.82 -21.26
N ASP A 558 -23.38 -30.08 -21.04
CA ASP A 558 -22.97 -31.18 -21.90
C ASP A 558 -23.39 -30.81 -23.33
N ALA A 559 -22.48 -30.18 -24.05
CA ALA A 559 -22.60 -29.98 -25.46
C ALA A 559 -22.54 -31.40 -26.04
N PRO A 560 -23.57 -31.88 -26.74
CA PRO A 560 -23.47 -33.17 -27.40
C PRO A 560 -22.28 -33.09 -28.35
N LEU A 561 -21.32 -33.99 -28.14
CA LEU A 561 -20.24 -34.24 -29.08
C LEU A 561 -20.90 -34.51 -30.44
N SER A 562 -20.76 -33.58 -31.39
CA SER A 562 -21.12 -33.86 -32.78
C SER A 562 -20.34 -35.08 -33.24
N PRO A 563 -21.00 -36.09 -33.84
CA PRO A 563 -20.30 -37.22 -34.40
C PRO A 563 -19.48 -36.72 -35.60
N ALA A 564 -18.25 -37.20 -35.66
CA ALA A 564 -17.37 -36.98 -36.80
C ALA A 564 -18.00 -37.58 -38.06
N THR A 565 -18.11 -36.75 -39.11
CA THR A 565 -18.05 -37.14 -40.52
C THR A 565 -17.39 -36.02 -41.29
#